data_AF-A0A938SN96-F1
#
_entry.id   AF-A0A938SN96-F1
#
_cell.length_a   1.000
_cell.length_b   1.000
_cell.length_c   1.000
_cell.angle_alpha   90.00
_cell.angle_beta   90.00
_cell.angle_gamma   90.00
#
_symmetry.space_group_name_H-M   'P 1'
#
loop_
_entity.id
_entity.type
_entity.pdbx_description
1 polymer ?
#
loop_
_entity_poly.entity_id
_entity_poly.type
_entity_poly.pdbx_seq_one_letter_code
_entity_poly.pdbx_strand_id
1 'polypeptide(L)'
;MHPLVLDTVLILLLVTAAPAARSSEPIQLEPQPGAMQVTARVPALGNQAFALGIPETIGCREAMLVNFPEARIDWQGPDEHGVVSCSWGPGGRVAYTLRLVPADDHVDVEMTIRNHTEFLWRDVFAFNCINPIQARTFHDWKLQRTYMSREGKPFRMSETTRVQGHMPTVGFYLPEHVRAGEESVFVRGFGATSPDRTDSSWIVTLSEPAGSYMAATAMEVAFLFDNLDRCCIHAAPSFGDIGPGEASTTVSRFYLARGTLDDFLRRMEADRAALAERQRWARPARSAQTAKPHGRMELMAPDELEQVLAQAPIAFVPLGTYEHHGWHLPIGLDGIKAHGLCGRVAQRTGGAVLPTFFYGTGGGHVGYKWTLMLPEDQIAPLIAATLDHLAQQGFKVVVLLTGHYPHEQVNMVHRLAKEAQSRHPDVRFIGLTEPEVTTPEPGDAYGGDHAAKYETSIALALEPAWVQLDLLTPGRDPEQVTLPDTPRKDASTHDPAHPLYAIHGQDPRQKASKELGEKLVQEIVSRLAEKVTRALGETAEPPKTNASGS
;
A
#
# COMPACT_ATOMS: atom_id res chain seq x y z
N MET A 1 46.17 -4.44 66.30
CA MET A 1 45.24 -5.39 66.96
C MET A 1 44.86 -6.44 65.92
N HIS A 2 45.32 -7.68 66.13
CA HIS A 2 44.99 -8.90 65.37
C HIS A 2 43.52 -9.34 65.59
N PRO A 3 42.93 -10.38 64.92
CA PRO A 3 43.51 -11.30 63.91
C PRO A 3 42.61 -11.75 62.71
N LEU A 4 43.29 -12.34 61.72
CA LEU A 4 43.01 -13.55 60.89
C LEU A 4 41.62 -14.21 60.87
N VAL A 5 41.21 -14.67 59.67
CA VAL A 5 41.00 -16.12 59.37
C VAL A 5 41.45 -16.44 57.93
N LEU A 6 42.14 -17.57 57.80
CA LEU A 6 42.76 -18.22 56.62
C LEU A 6 41.83 -19.28 56.00
N ASP A 7 42.17 -19.65 54.75
CA ASP A 7 41.88 -20.91 54.02
C ASP A 7 40.43 -21.19 53.58
N THR A 8 40.16 -21.45 52.29
CA THR A 8 40.45 -22.75 51.67
C THR A 8 40.43 -22.66 50.14
N VAL A 9 41.46 -23.24 49.50
CA VAL A 9 41.52 -23.56 48.07
C VAL A 9 40.57 -24.73 47.76
N LEU A 10 39.66 -24.56 46.80
CA LEU A 10 39.06 -25.70 46.09
C LEU A 10 39.09 -25.45 44.58
N ILE A 11 40.05 -26.12 43.96
CA ILE A 11 40.13 -26.43 42.53
C ILE A 11 38.86 -27.20 42.16
N LEU A 12 38.10 -26.78 41.14
CA LEU A 12 37.34 -27.72 40.30
C LEU A 12 36.93 -27.10 38.95
N LEU A 13 37.58 -27.61 37.90
CA LEU A 13 37.09 -27.81 36.53
C LEU A 13 36.66 -26.58 35.70
N LEU A 14 37.68 -25.95 35.09
CA LEU A 14 37.57 -25.44 33.72
C LEU A 14 37.18 -26.62 32.80
N VAL A 15 35.88 -26.81 32.59
CA VAL A 15 35.40 -27.52 31.40
C VAL A 15 35.48 -26.50 30.26
N THR A 16 36.64 -26.45 29.60
CA THR A 16 36.70 -25.94 28.24
C THR A 16 35.84 -26.87 27.41
N ALA A 17 34.57 -26.51 27.21
CA ALA A 17 33.78 -27.08 26.13
C ALA A 17 34.56 -26.72 24.86
N ALA A 18 35.13 -27.75 24.22
CA ALA A 18 35.72 -27.61 22.91
C ALA A 18 34.69 -26.89 22.01
N PRO A 19 35.08 -25.90 21.19
CA PRO A 19 34.18 -25.32 20.22
C PRO A 19 33.58 -26.48 19.42
N ALA A 20 32.25 -26.61 19.45
CA ALA A 20 31.57 -27.64 18.69
C ALA A 20 32.07 -27.57 17.25
N ALA A 21 32.60 -28.69 16.74
CA ALA A 21 33.13 -28.78 15.40
C ALA A 21 32.07 -28.22 14.44
N ARG A 22 32.41 -27.13 13.73
CA ARG A 22 31.57 -26.61 12.65
C ARG A 22 31.38 -27.76 11.66
N SER A 23 30.12 -28.11 11.41
CA SER A 23 29.79 -28.93 10.24
C SER A 23 30.38 -28.23 9.03
N SER A 24 31.23 -28.90 8.26
CA SER A 24 31.78 -28.32 7.02
C SER A 24 30.73 -28.23 5.91
N GLU A 25 29.56 -28.82 6.12
CA GLU A 25 28.48 -28.84 5.14
C GLU A 25 27.54 -27.63 5.32
N PRO A 26 27.28 -26.85 4.24
CA PRO A 26 26.38 -25.71 4.27
C PRO A 26 24.92 -26.12 4.51
N ILE A 27 24.11 -25.17 4.97
CA ILE A 27 22.65 -25.29 5.02
C ILE A 27 22.13 -25.59 3.61
N GLN A 28 21.30 -26.61 3.50
CA GLN A 28 20.70 -27.02 2.23
C GLN A 28 19.37 -26.30 2.06
N LEU A 29 19.22 -25.53 0.98
CA LEU A 29 18.01 -24.78 0.66
C LEU A 29 17.16 -25.53 -0.37
N GLU A 30 15.87 -25.70 -0.10
CA GLU A 30 14.90 -26.41 -0.94
C GLU A 30 13.70 -25.49 -1.22
N PRO A 31 13.69 -24.76 -2.36
CA PRO A 31 12.59 -23.85 -2.69
C PRO A 31 11.30 -24.62 -2.93
N GLN A 32 10.17 -24.07 -2.48
CA GLN A 32 8.87 -24.68 -2.64
C GLN A 32 8.18 -24.13 -3.90
N PRO A 33 7.90 -24.95 -4.92
CA PRO A 33 7.25 -24.48 -6.14
C PRO A 33 5.91 -23.80 -5.86
N GLY A 34 5.71 -22.60 -6.41
CA GLY A 34 4.46 -21.85 -6.28
C GLY A 34 4.20 -21.22 -4.91
N ALA A 35 5.13 -21.30 -3.95
CA ALA A 35 5.03 -20.67 -2.64
C ALA A 35 6.25 -19.79 -2.36
N MET A 36 6.07 -18.64 -1.69
CA MET A 36 7.17 -17.79 -1.23
C MET A 36 7.82 -18.41 0.01
N GLN A 37 8.29 -19.63 -0.14
CA GLN A 37 8.85 -20.43 0.94
C GLN A 37 10.06 -21.21 0.44
N VAL A 38 11.12 -21.23 1.24
CA VAL A 38 12.28 -22.10 1.05
C VAL A 38 12.46 -22.91 2.32
N THR A 39 12.62 -24.23 2.18
CA THR A 39 12.95 -25.09 3.32
C THR A 39 14.47 -25.09 3.51
N ALA A 40 14.95 -24.73 4.68
CA ALA A 40 16.35 -24.80 5.07
C ALA A 40 16.60 -26.03 5.96
N ARG A 41 17.38 -27.00 5.48
CA ARG A 41 17.86 -28.13 6.28
C ARG A 41 19.25 -27.81 6.82
N VAL A 42 19.44 -28.02 8.10
CA VAL A 42 20.64 -27.54 8.81
C VAL A 42 21.47 -28.72 9.32
N PRO A 43 22.55 -29.12 8.62
CA PRO A 43 23.41 -30.23 9.05
C PRO A 43 23.95 -30.07 10.47
N ALA A 44 24.38 -28.86 10.83
CA ALA A 44 24.87 -28.55 12.17
C ALA A 44 23.85 -28.84 13.29
N LEU A 45 22.55 -28.80 12.98
CA LEU A 45 21.45 -29.03 13.92
C LEU A 45 20.80 -30.41 13.73
N GLY A 46 21.53 -31.37 13.16
CA GLY A 46 21.05 -32.74 12.95
C GLY A 46 20.00 -32.83 11.84
N ASN A 47 20.16 -32.02 10.78
CA ASN A 47 19.24 -31.94 9.63
C ASN A 47 17.80 -31.53 10.01
N GLN A 48 17.62 -30.84 11.13
CA GLN A 48 16.35 -30.17 11.42
C GLN A 48 16.03 -29.17 10.30
N ALA A 49 14.74 -29.09 9.92
CA ALA A 49 14.27 -28.27 8.83
C ALA A 49 13.42 -27.09 9.32
N PHE A 50 13.70 -25.93 8.73
CA PHE A 50 13.03 -24.66 8.98
C PHE A 50 12.41 -24.18 7.68
N ALA A 51 11.17 -23.68 7.72
CA ALA A 51 10.58 -23.00 6.58
C ALA A 51 10.88 -21.52 6.65
N LEU A 52 11.41 -20.98 5.58
CA LEU A 52 11.75 -19.56 5.42
C LEU A 52 10.71 -18.92 4.48
N GLY A 53 9.78 -18.14 5.04
CA GLY A 53 8.79 -17.39 4.27
C GLY A 53 9.35 -16.01 3.89
N ILE A 54 9.81 -15.83 2.66
CA ILE A 54 10.62 -14.65 2.29
C ILE A 54 10.35 -14.16 0.86
N PRO A 55 9.92 -12.89 0.69
CA PRO A 55 9.03 -12.18 1.60
C PRO A 55 7.61 -12.78 1.57
N GLU A 56 6.90 -12.75 2.68
CA GLU A 56 5.45 -13.04 2.69
C GLU A 56 4.63 -11.82 2.22
N THR A 57 5.20 -10.62 2.30
CA THR A 57 4.57 -9.37 1.92
C THR A 57 5.61 -8.27 1.73
N ILE A 58 5.30 -7.31 0.87
CA ILE A 58 6.01 -6.04 0.73
C ILE A 58 5.01 -4.90 0.95
N GLY A 59 5.39 -3.89 1.72
CA GLY A 59 4.55 -2.72 1.97
C GLY A 59 5.36 -1.45 2.23
N CYS A 60 4.66 -0.34 2.39
CA CYS A 60 5.20 0.93 2.86
C CYS A 60 4.30 1.51 3.96
N ARG A 61 4.64 2.69 4.48
CA ARG A 61 3.85 3.39 5.50
C ARG A 61 2.39 3.57 5.08
N GLU A 62 2.15 3.92 3.82
CA GLU A 62 0.85 4.31 3.28
C GLU A 62 0.06 3.17 2.62
N ALA A 63 0.70 2.10 2.15
CA ALA A 63 0.03 1.08 1.35
C ALA A 63 0.67 -0.31 1.46
N MET A 64 -0.16 -1.34 1.26
CA MET A 64 0.30 -2.69 0.93
C MET A 64 0.68 -2.71 -0.56
N LEU A 65 1.89 -3.17 -0.86
CA LEU A 65 2.45 -3.11 -2.21
C LEU A 65 2.36 -4.46 -2.92
N VAL A 66 2.64 -5.57 -2.20
CA VAL A 66 2.49 -6.95 -2.68
C VAL A 66 2.09 -7.86 -1.53
N ASN A 67 1.09 -8.71 -1.72
CA ASN A 67 0.74 -9.79 -0.80
C ASN A 67 0.86 -11.15 -1.51
N PHE A 68 1.67 -12.08 -1.02
CA PHE A 68 1.88 -13.35 -1.73
C PHE A 68 0.81 -14.38 -1.30
N PRO A 69 0.10 -15.04 -2.24
CA PRO A 69 0.57 -15.47 -3.57
C PRO A 69 0.06 -14.66 -4.78
N GLU A 70 -0.29 -13.37 -4.65
CA GLU A 70 -0.76 -12.55 -5.79
C GLU A 70 0.29 -12.41 -6.93
N ALA A 71 1.57 -12.66 -6.62
CA ALA A 71 2.65 -12.71 -7.60
C ALA A 71 2.87 -14.14 -8.14
N ARG A 72 3.27 -14.25 -9.41
CA ARG A 72 3.81 -15.51 -9.96
C ARG A 72 5.17 -15.77 -9.33
N ILE A 73 5.27 -16.85 -8.55
CA ILE A 73 6.48 -17.22 -7.81
C ILE A 73 7.27 -18.23 -8.63
N ASP A 74 8.49 -17.86 -9.00
CA ASP A 74 9.41 -18.70 -9.77
C ASP A 74 10.78 -18.70 -9.09
N TRP A 75 11.08 -19.76 -8.36
CA TRP A 75 12.36 -19.95 -7.70
C TRP A 75 13.38 -20.55 -8.67
N GLN A 76 14.59 -20.04 -8.62
CA GLN A 76 15.76 -20.53 -9.34
C GLN A 76 16.76 -21.12 -8.34
N GLY A 77 17.48 -22.16 -8.76
CA GLY A 77 18.45 -22.87 -7.94
C GLY A 77 17.86 -24.05 -7.13
N PRO A 78 18.63 -24.63 -6.21
CA PRO A 78 19.95 -24.19 -5.76
C PRO A 78 21.02 -24.21 -6.86
N ASP A 79 21.91 -23.23 -6.90
CA ASP A 79 23.09 -23.25 -7.77
C ASP A 79 24.25 -24.08 -7.17
N GLU A 80 25.43 -24.06 -7.79
CA GLU A 80 26.62 -24.81 -7.32
C GLU A 80 27.12 -24.38 -5.93
N HIS A 81 26.68 -23.22 -5.43
CA HIS A 81 26.97 -22.70 -4.10
C HIS A 81 25.77 -22.85 -3.14
N GLY A 82 24.70 -23.52 -3.57
CA GLY A 82 23.48 -23.72 -2.79
C GLY A 82 22.56 -22.49 -2.77
N VAL A 83 22.85 -21.44 -3.55
CA VAL A 83 22.06 -20.20 -3.55
C VAL A 83 20.74 -20.45 -4.26
N VAL A 84 19.65 -20.00 -3.65
CA VAL A 84 18.33 -19.94 -4.31
C VAL A 84 17.93 -18.49 -4.50
N SER A 85 17.23 -18.20 -5.59
CA SER A 85 16.81 -16.84 -5.91
C SER A 85 15.44 -16.78 -6.53
N CYS A 86 14.77 -15.64 -6.39
CA CYS A 86 13.50 -15.37 -7.04
C CYS A 86 13.47 -13.91 -7.46
N SER A 87 12.79 -13.61 -8.56
CA SER A 87 12.53 -12.24 -8.98
C SER A 87 11.14 -12.13 -9.56
N TRP A 88 10.52 -10.98 -9.35
CA TRP A 88 9.23 -10.66 -9.94
C TRP A 88 9.19 -9.18 -10.27
N GLY A 89 8.46 -8.82 -11.33
CA GLY A 89 8.36 -7.44 -11.78
C GLY A 89 7.79 -7.16 -13.18
N PRO A 90 7.38 -8.13 -14.05
CA PRO A 90 6.87 -7.73 -15.35
C PRO A 90 5.49 -7.07 -15.21
N GLY A 91 5.44 -5.74 -15.46
CA GLY A 91 4.21 -4.95 -15.61
C GLY A 91 3.56 -4.40 -14.33
N GLY A 92 4.17 -4.59 -13.15
CA GLY A 92 3.63 -4.16 -11.86
C GLY A 92 4.27 -2.89 -11.26
N ARG A 93 3.61 -2.34 -10.21
CA ARG A 93 4.07 -1.17 -9.41
C ARG A 93 5.39 -1.40 -8.67
N VAL A 94 5.70 -2.65 -8.36
CA VAL A 94 6.86 -3.08 -7.58
C VAL A 94 7.61 -4.12 -8.40
N ALA A 95 8.93 -4.06 -8.38
CA ALA A 95 9.75 -5.20 -8.72
C ALA A 95 10.63 -5.57 -7.53
N TYR A 96 10.91 -6.85 -7.37
CA TYR A 96 11.87 -7.31 -6.38
C TYR A 96 12.80 -8.38 -6.95
N THR A 97 14.00 -8.43 -6.40
CA THR A 97 14.92 -9.55 -6.55
C THR A 97 15.31 -10.04 -5.18
N LEU A 98 15.35 -11.35 -4.99
CA LEU A 98 15.65 -12.00 -3.73
C LEU A 98 16.69 -13.09 -3.96
N ARG A 99 17.68 -13.16 -3.08
CA ARG A 99 18.69 -14.23 -3.04
C ARG A 99 18.85 -14.71 -1.61
N LEU A 100 18.81 -16.03 -1.42
CA LEU A 100 19.17 -16.66 -0.15
C LEU A 100 20.51 -17.37 -0.35
N VAL A 101 21.51 -16.92 0.39
CA VAL A 101 22.89 -17.41 0.31
C VAL A 101 23.17 -18.24 1.57
N PRO A 102 23.25 -19.57 1.47
CA PRO A 102 23.50 -20.41 2.62
C PRO A 102 24.99 -20.42 3.01
N ALA A 103 25.24 -20.58 4.30
CA ALA A 103 26.51 -20.94 4.90
C ALA A 103 26.32 -22.18 5.80
N ASP A 104 27.34 -22.57 6.57
CA ASP A 104 27.29 -23.71 7.50
C ASP A 104 26.25 -23.59 8.62
N ASP A 105 25.96 -22.36 9.05
CA ASP A 105 25.11 -22.11 10.21
C ASP A 105 24.23 -20.85 10.11
N HIS A 106 24.18 -20.22 8.95
CA HIS A 106 23.31 -19.08 8.67
C HIS A 106 22.90 -19.01 7.20
N VAL A 107 21.85 -18.24 6.93
CA VAL A 107 21.40 -17.89 5.58
C VAL A 107 21.32 -16.38 5.49
N ASP A 108 22.06 -15.80 4.53
CA ASP A 108 21.91 -14.39 4.19
C ASP A 108 20.78 -14.20 3.20
N VAL A 109 19.97 -13.18 3.44
CA VAL A 109 18.82 -12.82 2.63
C VAL A 109 19.11 -11.47 2.01
N GLU A 110 19.50 -11.47 0.74
CA GLU A 110 19.70 -10.23 -0.04
C GLU A 110 18.44 -9.92 -0.82
N MET A 111 17.81 -8.80 -0.51
CA MET A 111 16.58 -8.39 -1.18
C MET A 111 16.74 -6.99 -1.74
N THR A 112 16.34 -6.80 -2.99
CA THR A 112 16.22 -5.48 -3.61
C THR A 112 14.77 -5.24 -3.97
N ILE A 113 14.24 -4.10 -3.57
CA ILE A 113 12.90 -3.63 -3.94
C ILE A 113 13.05 -2.41 -4.81
N ARG A 114 12.32 -2.37 -5.92
CA ARG A 114 12.26 -1.26 -6.86
C ARG A 114 10.86 -0.70 -6.95
N ASN A 115 10.78 0.62 -6.92
CA ASN A 115 9.56 1.38 -7.09
C ASN A 115 9.35 1.71 -8.58
N HIS A 116 8.35 1.12 -9.21
CA HIS A 116 7.94 1.45 -10.58
C HIS A 116 6.78 2.44 -10.63
N THR A 117 6.34 2.96 -9.49
CA THR A 117 5.34 4.01 -9.43
C THR A 117 5.99 5.38 -9.53
N GLU A 118 5.15 6.38 -9.72
CA GLU A 118 5.52 7.80 -9.74
C GLU A 118 5.48 8.45 -8.35
N PHE A 119 5.19 7.69 -7.29
CA PHE A 119 5.07 8.19 -5.92
C PHE A 119 6.26 7.76 -5.07
N LEU A 120 6.65 8.60 -4.12
CA LEU A 120 7.57 8.20 -3.06
C LEU A 120 6.89 7.17 -2.16
N TRP A 121 7.55 6.04 -1.90
CA TRP A 121 7.14 5.11 -0.85
C TRP A 121 7.95 5.37 0.40
N ARG A 122 7.29 5.59 1.53
CA ARG A 122 7.97 5.85 2.81
C ARG A 122 8.06 4.60 3.67
N ASP A 123 9.18 4.42 4.36
CA ASP A 123 9.43 3.28 5.26
C ASP A 123 9.03 1.94 4.63
N VAL A 124 9.56 1.68 3.44
CA VAL A 124 9.32 0.42 2.75
C VAL A 124 9.84 -0.72 3.61
N PHE A 125 9.05 -1.78 3.73
CA PHE A 125 9.40 -2.98 4.47
C PHE A 125 9.07 -4.22 3.64
N ALA A 126 9.79 -5.29 3.94
CA ALA A 126 9.39 -6.65 3.63
C ALA A 126 9.61 -7.47 4.89
N PHE A 127 8.72 -8.40 5.22
CA PHE A 127 8.95 -9.23 6.41
C PHE A 127 9.31 -10.66 6.03
N ASN A 128 10.31 -11.16 6.75
CA ASN A 128 10.92 -12.46 6.52
C ASN A 128 10.61 -13.35 7.72
N CYS A 129 10.06 -14.53 7.46
CA CYS A 129 9.59 -15.48 8.47
C CYS A 129 10.56 -16.65 8.63
N ILE A 130 10.89 -17.01 9.87
CA ILE A 130 11.55 -18.29 10.20
C ILE A 130 10.55 -19.15 10.98
N ASN A 131 10.10 -20.24 10.37
CA ASN A 131 9.16 -21.19 10.97
C ASN A 131 9.84 -22.55 11.26
N PRO A 132 9.95 -22.96 12.54
CA PRO A 132 10.58 -24.22 12.93
C PRO A 132 9.66 -25.45 12.72
N ILE A 133 9.18 -25.69 11.49
CA ILE A 133 8.18 -26.74 11.19
C ILE A 133 8.62 -28.13 11.68
N GLN A 134 9.83 -28.57 11.33
CA GLN A 134 10.37 -29.87 11.73
C GLN A 134 11.42 -29.75 12.84
N ALA A 135 11.73 -28.53 13.26
CA ALA A 135 12.71 -28.22 14.29
C ALA A 135 12.02 -28.04 15.66
N ARG A 136 11.30 -29.09 16.13
CA ARG A 136 10.45 -29.03 17.34
C ARG A 136 11.17 -28.57 18.60
N THR A 137 12.49 -28.74 18.65
CA THR A 137 13.32 -28.24 19.75
C THR A 137 13.21 -26.72 19.93
N PHE A 138 12.86 -25.98 18.87
CA PHE A 138 12.69 -24.52 18.87
C PHE A 138 11.24 -24.06 19.07
N HIS A 139 10.27 -24.97 19.29
CA HIS A 139 8.90 -24.55 19.57
C HIS A 139 8.82 -23.85 20.93
N ASP A 140 8.37 -22.61 20.96
CA ASP A 140 8.30 -21.77 22.17
C ASP A 140 6.96 -21.03 22.25
N TRP A 141 5.89 -21.80 22.41
CA TRP A 141 4.49 -21.35 22.49
C TRP A 141 4.20 -20.30 23.57
N LYS A 142 5.13 -20.12 24.52
CA LYS A 142 5.01 -19.20 25.65
C LYS A 142 6.06 -18.08 25.64
N LEU A 143 6.90 -18.02 24.59
CA LEU A 143 7.99 -17.05 24.44
C LEU A 143 8.96 -17.01 25.63
N GLN A 144 9.11 -18.12 26.36
CA GLN A 144 9.94 -18.17 27.57
C GLN A 144 11.43 -18.26 27.24
N ARG A 145 11.74 -18.59 25.99
CA ARG A 145 13.08 -18.83 25.46
C ARG A 145 13.35 -17.98 24.23
N THR A 146 12.44 -17.04 23.96
CA THR A 146 12.52 -16.09 22.87
C THR A 146 12.82 -14.70 23.42
N TYR A 147 13.82 -14.04 22.84
CA TYR A 147 14.37 -12.80 23.32
C TYR A 147 14.42 -11.77 22.19
N MET A 148 14.24 -10.50 22.58
CA MET A 148 14.56 -9.33 21.76
C MET A 148 15.45 -8.37 22.59
N SER A 149 15.88 -7.26 22.01
CA SER A 149 16.63 -6.24 22.74
C SER A 149 15.70 -5.20 23.37
N ARG A 150 16.04 -4.77 24.59
CA ARG A 150 15.45 -3.60 25.25
C ARG A 150 16.49 -2.99 26.17
N GLU A 151 16.69 -1.67 26.06
CA GLU A 151 17.67 -0.92 26.86
C GLU A 151 19.08 -1.55 26.81
N GLY A 152 19.48 -2.01 25.63
CA GLY A 152 20.77 -2.62 25.32
C GLY A 152 20.96 -4.03 25.87
N LYS A 153 19.89 -4.66 26.37
CA LYS A 153 19.95 -5.98 27.03
C LYS A 153 18.95 -6.96 26.43
N PRO A 154 19.25 -8.27 26.46
CA PRO A 154 18.27 -9.28 26.12
C PRO A 154 17.07 -9.22 27.06
N PHE A 155 15.89 -9.10 26.48
CA PHE A 155 14.62 -9.03 27.17
C PHE A 155 13.74 -10.18 26.69
N ARG A 156 13.19 -10.95 27.65
CA ARG A 156 12.40 -12.12 27.33
C ARG A 156 11.03 -11.69 26.81
N MET A 157 10.63 -12.20 25.66
CA MET A 157 9.39 -11.76 25.02
C MET A 157 8.13 -12.18 25.79
N SER A 158 8.19 -13.23 26.62
CA SER A 158 7.09 -13.56 27.53
C SER A 158 6.79 -12.51 28.60
N GLU A 159 7.70 -11.56 28.82
CA GLU A 159 7.57 -10.47 29.80
C GLU A 159 7.07 -9.18 29.14
N THR A 160 6.83 -9.19 27.83
CA THR A 160 6.26 -8.05 27.10
C THR A 160 4.75 -7.97 27.27
N THR A 161 4.23 -6.75 27.10
CA THR A 161 2.80 -6.47 27.04
C THR A 161 2.27 -6.90 25.67
N ARG A 162 1.48 -7.96 25.62
CA ARG A 162 0.83 -8.41 24.38
C ARG A 162 -0.52 -7.74 24.22
N VAL A 163 -0.72 -7.06 23.08
CA VAL A 163 -2.00 -6.43 22.71
C VAL A 163 -2.79 -7.38 21.81
N GLN A 164 -4.05 -7.63 22.14
CA GLN A 164 -4.91 -8.50 21.33
C GLN A 164 -5.51 -7.73 20.16
N GLY A 165 -5.06 -8.08 18.95
CA GLY A 165 -5.64 -7.64 17.69
C GLY A 165 -6.65 -8.64 17.12
N HIS A 166 -6.95 -8.51 15.83
CA HIS A 166 -7.85 -9.45 15.14
C HIS A 166 -7.26 -10.87 15.01
N MET A 167 -5.93 -11.01 15.11
CA MET A 167 -5.22 -12.29 15.29
C MET A 167 -4.49 -12.29 16.64
N PRO A 168 -5.09 -12.85 17.72
CA PRO A 168 -4.53 -12.76 19.07
C PRO A 168 -3.15 -13.44 19.26
N THR A 169 -2.80 -14.34 18.35
CA THR A 169 -1.55 -15.11 18.38
C THR A 169 -0.40 -14.36 17.72
N VAL A 170 -0.66 -13.18 17.14
CA VAL A 170 0.33 -12.28 16.53
C VAL A 170 0.71 -11.15 17.51
N GLY A 171 1.99 -10.79 17.56
CA GLY A 171 2.47 -9.64 18.33
C GLY A 171 3.53 -8.85 17.57
N PHE A 172 3.36 -7.52 17.45
CA PHE A 172 4.31 -6.63 16.80
C PHE A 172 5.08 -5.79 17.82
N TYR A 173 6.38 -5.59 17.58
CA TYR A 173 7.27 -4.77 18.41
C TYR A 173 8.01 -3.81 17.51
N LEU A 174 7.77 -2.51 17.71
CA LEU A 174 8.36 -1.48 16.86
C LEU A 174 9.71 -1.01 17.41
N PRO A 175 10.60 -0.52 16.55
CA PRO A 175 11.78 0.23 16.97
C PRO A 175 11.38 1.47 17.79
N GLU A 176 12.23 1.86 18.75
CA GLU A 176 12.02 3.07 19.56
C GLU A 176 11.84 4.36 18.73
N HIS A 177 12.46 4.45 17.56
CA HIS A 177 12.38 5.62 16.69
C HIS A 177 11.05 5.73 15.94
N VAL A 178 10.24 4.67 15.87
CA VAL A 178 8.93 4.68 15.20
C VAL A 178 7.88 5.24 16.16
N ARG A 179 7.35 6.42 15.82
CA ARG A 179 6.33 7.12 16.62
C ARG A 179 4.98 6.41 16.53
N ALA A 180 4.21 6.49 17.62
CA ALA A 180 2.83 5.99 17.63
C ALA A 180 1.99 6.68 16.55
N GLY A 181 1.26 5.89 15.75
CA GLY A 181 0.47 6.37 14.62
C GLY A 181 1.24 6.43 13.29
N GLU A 182 2.58 6.38 13.32
CA GLU A 182 3.43 6.33 12.13
C GLU A 182 3.73 4.91 11.66
N GLU A 183 3.07 3.89 12.22
CA GLU A 183 3.26 2.51 11.79
C GLU A 183 2.84 2.31 10.31
N SER A 184 3.24 1.21 9.69
CA SER A 184 2.71 0.89 8.37
C SER A 184 1.22 0.53 8.43
N VAL A 185 0.51 0.73 7.31
CA VAL A 185 -0.89 0.28 7.17
C VAL A 185 -1.06 -1.19 7.50
N PHE A 186 -0.04 -2.01 7.20
CA PHE A 186 -0.01 -3.42 7.54
C PHE A 186 -0.10 -3.62 9.05
N VAL A 187 0.83 -3.05 9.82
CA VAL A 187 0.88 -3.20 11.28
C VAL A 187 -0.39 -2.64 11.93
N ARG A 188 -0.88 -1.46 11.48
CA ARG A 188 -2.13 -0.88 11.97
C ARG A 188 -3.32 -1.81 11.77
N GLY A 189 -3.39 -2.50 10.62
CA GLY A 189 -4.47 -3.43 10.31
C GLY A 189 -4.61 -4.59 11.31
N PHE A 190 -3.52 -4.96 11.98
CA PHE A 190 -3.57 -6.01 13.00
C PHE A 190 -4.16 -5.56 14.33
N GLY A 191 -3.94 -4.31 14.73
CA GLY A 191 -4.30 -3.84 16.07
C GLY A 191 -3.55 -4.58 17.19
N ALA A 192 -2.42 -5.23 16.89
CA ALA A 192 -1.66 -6.08 17.81
C ALA A 192 -0.25 -5.53 18.13
N THR A 193 -0.12 -4.20 18.15
CA THR A 193 1.17 -3.54 18.40
C THR A 193 1.43 -3.43 19.89
N SER A 194 2.52 -4.04 20.36
CA SER A 194 2.96 -3.93 21.75
C SER A 194 3.40 -2.49 22.06
N PRO A 195 3.07 -1.97 23.27
CA PRO A 195 3.68 -0.75 23.77
C PRO A 195 5.17 -0.93 24.11
N ASP A 196 5.63 -2.16 24.36
CA ASP A 196 7.05 -2.45 24.53
C ASP A 196 7.77 -2.33 23.18
N ARG A 197 8.87 -1.58 23.17
CA ARG A 197 9.66 -1.26 21.97
C ARG A 197 10.99 -2.01 22.00
N THR A 198 11.55 -2.25 20.81
CA THR A 198 12.91 -2.78 20.64
C THR A 198 13.88 -1.65 20.29
N ASP A 199 15.10 -1.73 20.78
CA ASP A 199 16.21 -0.82 20.45
C ASP A 199 17.28 -1.47 19.57
N SER A 200 17.01 -2.71 19.10
CA SER A 200 17.87 -3.43 18.18
C SER A 200 17.06 -4.22 17.15
N SER A 201 17.77 -4.76 16.17
CA SER A 201 17.20 -5.31 14.92
C SER A 201 17.21 -6.84 14.89
N TRP A 202 16.95 -7.49 16.03
CA TRP A 202 17.00 -8.95 16.16
C TRP A 202 15.95 -9.56 17.09
N ILE A 203 15.60 -10.80 16.79
CA ILE A 203 14.78 -11.71 17.62
C ILE A 203 15.42 -13.10 17.59
N VAL A 204 15.51 -13.78 18.75
CA VAL A 204 16.21 -15.07 18.88
C VAL A 204 15.43 -16.04 19.78
N THR A 205 15.34 -17.30 19.38
CA THR A 205 14.74 -18.40 20.16
C THR A 205 15.79 -19.47 20.45
N LEU A 206 15.91 -19.88 21.72
CA LEU A 206 16.79 -20.96 22.16
C LEU A 206 16.10 -22.33 22.09
N SER A 207 16.86 -23.39 21.81
CA SER A 207 16.36 -24.77 21.70
C SER A 207 16.06 -25.46 23.05
N GLU A 208 15.25 -26.52 23.04
CA GLU A 208 15.14 -27.54 24.11
C GLU A 208 15.68 -28.89 23.62
N PRO A 209 16.66 -29.48 24.32
CA PRO A 209 17.46 -28.88 25.40
C PRO A 209 18.31 -27.70 24.90
N ALA A 210 18.80 -26.88 25.84
CA ALA A 210 19.65 -25.73 25.51
C ALA A 210 20.95 -26.17 24.82
N GLY A 211 21.45 -25.33 23.91
CA GLY A 211 22.69 -25.59 23.15
C GLY A 211 22.60 -25.22 21.67
N SER A 212 21.48 -24.69 21.20
CA SER A 212 21.31 -24.14 19.85
C SER A 212 20.34 -22.96 19.87
N TYR A 213 20.41 -22.12 18.84
CA TYR A 213 19.55 -20.96 18.66
C TYR A 213 19.12 -20.79 17.20
N MET A 214 17.91 -20.28 17.00
CA MET A 214 17.46 -19.70 15.74
C MET A 214 17.27 -18.20 15.94
N ALA A 215 17.80 -17.37 15.05
CA ALA A 215 17.64 -15.92 15.15
C ALA A 215 17.36 -15.28 13.80
N ALA A 216 16.47 -14.29 13.79
CA ALA A 216 16.25 -13.42 12.64
C ALA A 216 16.85 -12.05 12.94
N THR A 217 17.70 -11.55 12.03
CA THR A 217 18.35 -10.24 12.15
C THR A 217 18.22 -9.45 10.86
N ALA A 218 18.08 -8.14 10.97
CA ALA A 218 18.27 -7.21 9.87
C ALA A 218 19.19 -6.08 10.33
N MET A 219 19.75 -5.31 9.39
CA MET A 219 20.53 -4.13 9.74
C MET A 219 19.65 -3.04 10.37
N GLU A 220 18.55 -2.74 9.70
CA GLU A 220 17.47 -1.87 10.19
C GLU A 220 16.17 -2.64 10.06
N VAL A 221 15.35 -2.66 11.11
CA VAL A 221 14.02 -3.28 11.06
C VAL A 221 12.95 -2.21 11.04
N ALA A 222 11.89 -2.43 10.24
CA ALA A 222 10.65 -1.69 10.39
C ALA A 222 9.88 -2.13 11.64
N PHE A 223 9.94 -3.43 11.96
CA PHE A 223 9.36 -4.05 13.15
C PHE A 223 9.88 -5.48 13.36
N LEU A 224 9.76 -5.97 14.60
CA LEU A 224 9.86 -7.39 14.95
C LEU A 224 8.45 -7.96 15.15
N PHE A 225 8.29 -9.26 14.89
CA PHE A 225 6.99 -9.90 15.03
C PHE A 225 7.13 -11.39 15.38
N ASP A 226 6.27 -11.87 16.29
CA ASP A 226 6.14 -13.29 16.65
C ASP A 226 4.72 -13.81 16.39
N ASN A 227 4.62 -15.07 15.96
CA ASN A 227 3.35 -15.79 15.83
C ASN A 227 3.38 -17.06 16.69
N LEU A 228 2.59 -17.06 17.76
CA LEU A 228 2.53 -18.17 18.71
C LEU A 228 2.01 -19.46 18.08
N ASP A 229 1.02 -19.40 17.18
CA ASP A 229 0.41 -20.60 16.56
C ASP A 229 1.40 -21.41 15.73
N ARG A 230 2.47 -20.76 15.26
CA ARG A 230 3.50 -21.39 14.44
C ARG A 230 4.87 -21.41 15.12
N CYS A 231 5.00 -20.80 16.30
CA CYS A 231 6.29 -20.52 16.93
C CYS A 231 7.30 -19.86 15.99
N CYS A 232 6.83 -19.05 15.04
CA CYS A 232 7.69 -18.40 14.05
C CYS A 232 8.04 -16.97 14.47
N ILE A 233 9.25 -16.56 14.11
CA ILE A 233 9.82 -15.25 14.44
C ILE A 233 10.16 -14.48 13.17
N HIS A 234 10.12 -13.16 13.25
CA HIS A 234 10.30 -12.27 12.11
C HIS A 234 11.13 -11.06 12.48
N ALA A 235 12.09 -10.75 11.61
CA ALA A 235 12.75 -9.45 11.55
C ALA A 235 12.41 -8.86 10.19
N ALA A 236 11.58 -7.82 10.16
CA ALA A 236 11.17 -7.18 8.92
C ALA A 236 12.19 -6.10 8.54
N PRO A 237 13.10 -6.32 7.57
CA PRO A 237 14.03 -5.29 7.14
C PRO A 237 13.31 -4.02 6.66
N SER A 238 13.82 -2.87 7.10
CA SER A 238 13.50 -1.57 6.51
C SER A 238 14.35 -1.34 5.27
N PHE A 239 13.71 -0.93 4.19
CA PHE A 239 14.30 -0.47 2.95
C PHE A 239 14.31 1.06 2.85
N GLY A 240 13.69 1.73 3.84
CA GLY A 240 13.62 3.18 3.93
C GLY A 240 12.72 3.76 2.86
N ASP A 241 12.98 5.00 2.49
CA ASP A 241 12.22 5.67 1.45
C ASP A 241 12.74 5.24 0.07
N ILE A 242 11.84 4.82 -0.82
CA ILE A 242 12.17 4.45 -2.21
C ILE A 242 11.43 5.39 -3.16
N GLY A 243 12.17 6.25 -3.85
CA GLY A 243 11.62 7.19 -4.82
C GLY A 243 11.18 6.54 -6.13
N PRO A 244 10.44 7.27 -6.98
CA PRO A 244 10.03 6.80 -8.30
C PRO A 244 11.20 6.30 -9.16
N GLY A 245 11.11 5.08 -9.67
CA GLY A 245 12.14 4.45 -10.49
C GLY A 245 13.37 3.97 -9.73
N GLU A 246 13.47 4.21 -8.42
CA GLU A 246 14.62 3.85 -7.62
C GLU A 246 14.49 2.47 -6.99
N ALA A 247 15.60 1.97 -6.43
CA ALA A 247 15.63 0.70 -5.73
C ALA A 247 16.48 0.76 -4.48
N SER A 248 16.07 0.01 -3.46
CA SER A 248 16.80 -0.15 -2.20
C SER A 248 17.10 -1.62 -1.99
N THR A 249 18.32 -1.93 -1.57
CA THR A 249 18.81 -3.28 -1.26
C THR A 249 19.08 -3.40 0.23
N THR A 250 18.47 -4.38 0.88
CA THR A 250 18.72 -4.74 2.28
C THR A 250 19.31 -6.14 2.37
N VAL A 251 20.01 -6.38 3.48
CA VAL A 251 20.50 -7.71 3.85
C VAL A 251 19.95 -8.05 5.23
N SER A 252 19.29 -9.19 5.33
CA SER A 252 18.95 -9.84 6.61
C SER A 252 19.77 -11.10 6.76
N ARG A 253 19.97 -11.55 8.00
CA ARG A 253 20.65 -12.80 8.30
C ARG A 253 19.84 -13.65 9.25
N PHE A 254 19.67 -14.91 8.88
CA PHE A 254 19.04 -15.94 9.68
C PHE A 254 20.10 -16.87 10.24
N TYR A 255 20.28 -16.88 11.56
CA TYR A 255 21.18 -17.80 12.23
C TYR A 255 20.43 -19.07 12.60
N LEU A 256 21.02 -20.23 12.30
CA LEU A 256 20.52 -21.56 12.65
C LEU A 256 21.72 -22.37 13.17
N ALA A 257 22.13 -22.07 14.41
CA ALA A 257 23.45 -22.43 14.89
C ALA A 257 23.44 -23.09 16.28
N ARG A 258 24.54 -23.79 16.59
CA ARG A 258 24.81 -24.25 17.96
C ARG A 258 25.39 -23.11 18.79
N GLY A 259 25.03 -23.07 20.07
CA GLY A 259 25.55 -22.09 21.01
C GLY A 259 24.50 -21.59 22.00
N THR A 260 24.90 -20.57 22.75
CA THR A 260 24.11 -19.88 23.76
C THR A 260 23.61 -18.53 23.25
N LEU A 261 22.74 -17.88 24.04
CA LEU A 261 22.33 -16.50 23.77
C LEU A 261 23.53 -15.55 23.69
N ASP A 262 24.51 -15.70 24.58
CA ASP A 262 25.71 -14.86 24.59
C ASP A 262 26.59 -15.08 23.35
N ASP A 263 26.64 -16.31 22.81
CA ASP A 263 27.32 -16.59 21.55
C ASP A 263 26.65 -15.87 20.38
N PHE A 264 25.32 -15.89 20.33
CA PHE A 264 24.55 -15.15 19.34
C PHE A 264 24.81 -13.64 19.42
N LEU A 265 24.73 -13.04 20.62
CA LEU A 265 24.90 -11.60 20.80
C LEU A 265 26.28 -11.12 20.37
N ARG A 266 27.35 -11.83 20.79
CA ARG A 266 28.72 -11.52 20.36
C ARG A 266 28.87 -11.62 18.84
N ARG A 267 28.25 -12.63 18.23
CA ARG A 267 28.35 -12.87 16.80
C ARG A 267 27.60 -11.83 15.98
N MET A 268 26.39 -11.48 16.39
CA MET A 268 25.58 -10.45 15.73
C MET A 268 26.32 -9.10 15.72
N GLU A 269 26.92 -8.72 16.85
CA GLU A 269 27.73 -7.50 16.93
C GLU A 269 28.94 -7.53 15.97
N ALA A 270 29.64 -8.67 15.90
CA ALA A 270 30.78 -8.84 14.99
C ALA A 270 30.39 -8.83 13.51
N ASP A 271 29.25 -9.42 13.15
CA ASP A 271 28.77 -9.54 11.78
C ASP A 271 28.17 -8.22 11.24
N ARG A 272 27.76 -7.31 12.14
CA ARG A 272 26.98 -6.10 11.81
C ARG A 272 27.64 -5.21 10.75
N ALA A 273 28.94 -4.94 10.89
CA ALA A 273 29.66 -4.08 9.93
C ALA A 273 29.67 -4.69 8.52
N ALA A 274 29.93 -5.99 8.41
CA ALA A 274 29.97 -6.70 7.13
C ALA A 274 28.58 -6.78 6.45
N LEU A 275 27.51 -6.91 7.24
CA LEU A 275 26.14 -6.86 6.73
C LEU A 275 25.77 -5.44 6.26
N ALA A 276 26.20 -4.40 6.98
CA ALA A 276 25.97 -3.00 6.63
C ALA A 276 26.58 -2.63 5.27
N GLU A 277 27.80 -3.09 4.99
CA GLU A 277 28.50 -2.81 3.73
C GLU A 277 27.78 -3.36 2.48
N ARG A 278 26.92 -4.37 2.65
CA ARG A 278 26.12 -4.95 1.57
C ARG A 278 24.78 -4.25 1.36
N GLN A 279 24.35 -3.38 2.27
CA GLN A 279 23.16 -2.58 2.07
C GLN A 279 23.41 -1.50 1.01
N ARG A 280 22.44 -1.32 0.13
CA ARG A 280 22.41 -0.19 -0.81
C ARG A 280 21.08 0.50 -0.67
N TRP A 281 21.02 1.46 0.25
CA TRP A 281 19.85 2.31 0.40
C TRP A 281 19.55 3.01 -0.92
N ALA A 282 18.27 3.02 -1.29
CA ALA A 282 17.80 4.06 -2.17
C ALA A 282 18.27 5.38 -1.57
N ARG A 283 18.98 6.16 -2.36
CA ARG A 283 19.14 7.57 -2.08
C ARG A 283 18.06 8.18 -2.95
N PRO A 284 16.80 8.28 -2.48
CA PRO A 284 15.89 9.19 -3.13
C PRO A 284 16.70 10.43 -3.39
N ALA A 285 16.81 10.79 -4.68
CA ALA A 285 17.06 12.17 -5.01
C ALA A 285 16.23 12.95 -4.00
N ARG A 286 16.71 14.08 -3.49
CA ARG A 286 15.77 15.03 -2.89
C ARG A 286 14.80 15.45 -4.00
N SER A 287 13.90 14.57 -4.43
CA SER A 287 12.64 14.81 -5.08
C SER A 287 11.65 15.25 -4.00
N ALA A 288 12.15 16.02 -3.02
CA ALA A 288 11.58 17.33 -2.85
C ALA A 288 11.76 18.16 -4.16
N GLN A 289 11.08 17.77 -5.25
CA GLN A 289 10.10 18.74 -5.72
C GLN A 289 9.22 18.88 -4.48
N THR A 290 9.39 19.96 -3.71
CA THR A 290 8.49 20.27 -2.61
C THR A 290 7.11 19.98 -3.15
N ALA A 291 6.45 18.94 -2.62
CA ALA A 291 5.19 18.48 -3.15
C ALA A 291 4.32 19.73 -3.28
N LYS A 292 3.91 20.07 -4.51
CA LYS A 292 3.20 21.31 -4.74
C LYS A 292 2.03 21.36 -3.74
N PRO A 293 1.76 22.50 -3.09
CA PRO A 293 0.70 22.59 -2.10
C PRO A 293 -0.60 22.08 -2.70
N HIS A 294 -1.24 21.14 -2.01
CA HIS A 294 -2.48 20.50 -2.44
C HIS A 294 -3.27 19.95 -1.27
N GLY A 295 -4.55 19.69 -1.51
CA GLY A 295 -5.42 19.06 -0.52
C GLY A 295 -6.87 19.51 -0.65
N ARG A 296 -7.68 19.10 0.33
CA ARG A 296 -9.11 19.40 0.41
C ARG A 296 -9.31 20.83 0.87
N MET A 297 -9.95 21.65 0.05
CA MET A 297 -10.11 23.09 0.25
C MET A 297 -10.82 23.43 1.56
N GLU A 298 -11.79 22.61 1.97
CA GLU A 298 -12.55 22.78 3.22
C GLU A 298 -11.74 22.48 4.49
N LEU A 299 -10.55 21.90 4.35
CA LEU A 299 -9.63 21.62 5.45
C LEU A 299 -8.42 22.56 5.46
N MET A 300 -8.32 23.47 4.48
CA MET A 300 -7.19 24.39 4.35
C MET A 300 -7.44 25.70 5.09
N ALA A 301 -6.40 26.21 5.75
CA ALA A 301 -6.34 27.59 6.21
C ALA A 301 -6.07 28.55 5.03
N PRO A 302 -6.44 29.84 5.15
CA PRO A 302 -6.18 30.84 4.10
C PRO A 302 -4.73 30.89 3.62
N ASP A 303 -3.75 30.78 4.52
CA ASP A 303 -2.32 30.80 4.17
C ASP A 303 -1.92 29.59 3.29
N GLU A 304 -2.55 28.43 3.49
CA GLU A 304 -2.32 27.25 2.65
C GLU A 304 -2.90 27.46 1.25
N LEU A 305 -4.04 28.14 1.14
CA LEU A 305 -4.63 28.52 -0.16
C LEU A 305 -3.78 29.56 -0.90
N GLU A 306 -3.21 30.55 -0.21
CA GLU A 306 -2.25 31.48 -0.80
C GLU A 306 -1.02 30.75 -1.37
N GLN A 307 -0.53 29.71 -0.67
CA GLN A 307 0.54 28.85 -1.19
C GLN A 307 0.11 28.07 -2.44
N VAL A 308 -1.12 27.53 -2.46
CA VAL A 308 -1.70 26.89 -3.64
C VAL A 308 -1.72 27.87 -4.81
N LEU A 309 -2.27 29.07 -4.63
CA LEU A 309 -2.36 30.08 -5.68
C LEU A 309 -0.98 30.50 -6.22
N ALA A 310 0.04 30.57 -5.36
CA ALA A 310 1.38 30.95 -5.75
C ALA A 310 2.14 29.87 -6.55
N GLN A 311 1.92 28.58 -6.26
CA GLN A 311 2.77 27.48 -6.77
C GLN A 311 2.03 26.52 -7.73
N ALA A 312 0.72 26.38 -7.54
CA ALA A 312 -0.13 25.48 -8.29
C ALA A 312 -1.59 26.01 -8.28
N PRO A 313 -1.88 27.14 -8.95
CA PRO A 313 -3.20 27.78 -8.97
C PRO A 313 -4.21 26.93 -9.78
N ILE A 314 -4.50 25.73 -9.30
CA ILE A 314 -5.38 24.74 -9.87
C ILE A 314 -6.51 24.47 -8.87
N ALA A 315 -7.74 24.57 -9.32
CA ALA A 315 -8.91 24.14 -8.57
C ALA A 315 -9.52 22.89 -9.23
N PHE A 316 -9.77 21.86 -8.44
CA PHE A 316 -10.52 20.69 -8.85
C PHE A 316 -11.92 20.75 -8.26
N VAL A 317 -12.93 20.67 -9.12
CA VAL A 317 -14.36 20.74 -8.79
C VAL A 317 -14.98 19.38 -9.09
N PRO A 318 -15.01 18.45 -8.12
CA PRO A 318 -15.65 17.17 -8.29
C PRO A 318 -17.17 17.31 -8.27
N LEU A 319 -17.83 16.74 -9.27
CA LEU A 319 -19.27 16.74 -9.47
C LEU A 319 -19.77 15.30 -9.57
N GLY A 320 -20.89 15.00 -8.95
CA GLY A 320 -21.56 13.71 -9.06
C GLY A 320 -23.00 13.83 -8.60
N THR A 321 -23.65 12.71 -8.28
CA THR A 321 -25.01 12.72 -7.76
C THR A 321 -25.23 11.59 -6.76
N TYR A 322 -26.41 11.61 -6.12
CA TYR A 322 -26.93 10.42 -5.44
C TYR A 322 -27.69 9.60 -6.47
N GLU A 323 -27.18 8.42 -6.78
CA GLU A 323 -27.73 7.54 -7.81
C GLU A 323 -27.58 6.07 -7.41
N HIS A 324 -28.63 5.29 -7.67
CA HIS A 324 -28.63 3.87 -7.37
C HIS A 324 -27.62 3.10 -8.24
N HIS A 325 -26.54 2.61 -7.62
CA HIS A 325 -25.43 1.89 -8.26
C HIS A 325 -25.43 0.39 -7.95
N GLY A 326 -26.58 -0.27 -8.07
CA GLY A 326 -26.76 -1.61 -7.54
C GLY A 326 -26.59 -1.69 -6.01
N TRP A 327 -26.60 -2.91 -5.47
CA TRP A 327 -26.51 -3.13 -4.02
C TRP A 327 -25.09 -3.23 -3.50
N HIS A 328 -24.11 -3.42 -4.38
CA HIS A 328 -22.70 -3.60 -4.01
C HIS A 328 -21.94 -2.28 -3.91
N LEU A 329 -22.52 -1.15 -4.33
CA LEU A 329 -21.85 0.16 -4.35
C LEU A 329 -22.63 1.22 -3.56
N PRO A 330 -21.96 2.27 -3.06
CA PRO A 330 -22.61 3.37 -2.38
C PRO A 330 -23.50 4.20 -3.32
N ILE A 331 -24.60 4.76 -2.79
CA ILE A 331 -25.48 5.68 -3.55
C ILE A 331 -24.75 6.95 -4.03
N GLY A 332 -23.71 7.38 -3.32
CA GLY A 332 -22.92 8.57 -3.70
C GLY A 332 -21.73 8.28 -4.63
N LEU A 333 -21.69 7.12 -5.31
CA LEU A 333 -20.51 6.62 -6.01
C LEU A 333 -19.91 7.66 -6.96
N ASP A 334 -20.73 8.28 -7.82
CA ASP A 334 -20.29 9.28 -8.79
C ASP A 334 -19.42 10.36 -8.15
N GLY A 335 -19.92 10.94 -7.06
CA GLY A 335 -19.27 12.05 -6.39
C GLY A 335 -18.01 11.65 -5.63
N ILE A 336 -18.03 10.51 -4.92
CA ILE A 336 -16.87 10.05 -4.15
C ILE A 336 -15.75 9.54 -5.07
N LYS A 337 -16.10 8.95 -6.21
CA LYS A 337 -15.18 8.54 -7.28
C LYS A 337 -14.50 9.77 -7.90
N ALA A 338 -15.28 10.75 -8.34
CA ALA A 338 -14.74 12.00 -8.92
C ALA A 338 -13.80 12.70 -7.94
N HIS A 339 -14.17 12.81 -6.66
CA HIS A 339 -13.33 13.42 -5.63
C HIS A 339 -12.04 12.64 -5.37
N GLY A 340 -12.11 11.31 -5.31
CA GLY A 340 -10.92 10.44 -5.19
C GLY A 340 -9.94 10.62 -6.36
N LEU A 341 -10.46 10.72 -7.58
CA LEU A 341 -9.66 11.00 -8.78
C LEU A 341 -9.03 12.40 -8.74
N CYS A 342 -9.81 13.44 -8.42
CA CYS A 342 -9.30 14.80 -8.25
C CYS A 342 -8.19 14.87 -7.20
N GLY A 343 -8.34 14.20 -6.05
CA GLY A 343 -7.32 14.10 -5.01
C GLY A 343 -6.01 13.52 -5.53
N ARG A 344 -6.06 12.41 -6.29
CA ARG A 344 -4.87 11.78 -6.88
C ARG A 344 -4.21 12.66 -7.96
N VAL A 345 -4.99 13.41 -8.73
CA VAL A 345 -4.44 14.38 -9.70
C VAL A 345 -3.79 15.57 -8.99
N ALA A 346 -4.40 16.08 -7.91
CA ALA A 346 -3.85 17.17 -7.10
C ALA A 346 -2.54 16.77 -6.43
N GLN A 347 -2.41 15.52 -5.98
CA GLN A 347 -1.13 14.98 -5.46
C GLN A 347 0.01 15.07 -6.48
N ARG A 348 -0.28 14.98 -7.78
CA ARG A 348 0.72 15.09 -8.85
C ARG A 348 0.96 16.52 -9.33
N THR A 349 -0.08 17.33 -9.35
CA THR A 349 -0.05 18.65 -10.01
C THR A 349 0.00 19.83 -9.05
N GLY A 350 -0.24 19.60 -7.76
CA GLY A 350 -0.64 20.64 -6.82
C GLY A 350 -2.13 20.98 -6.97
N GLY A 351 -2.65 21.89 -6.12
CA GLY A 351 -3.99 22.44 -6.29
C GLY A 351 -4.98 22.10 -5.18
N ALA A 352 -6.05 22.88 -5.11
CA ALA A 352 -7.12 22.71 -4.13
C ALA A 352 -8.25 21.85 -4.71
N VAL A 353 -8.68 20.82 -3.97
CA VAL A 353 -9.83 19.99 -4.31
C VAL A 353 -11.02 20.46 -3.50
N LEU A 354 -12.07 20.93 -4.18
CA LEU A 354 -13.29 21.38 -3.51
C LEU A 354 -14.07 20.19 -2.94
N PRO A 355 -14.93 20.43 -1.94
CA PRO A 355 -15.98 19.48 -1.59
C PRO A 355 -16.77 19.05 -2.82
N THR A 356 -17.16 17.79 -2.86
CA THR A 356 -17.98 17.25 -3.94
C THR A 356 -19.35 17.91 -3.99
N PHE A 357 -19.75 18.33 -5.19
CA PHE A 357 -21.12 18.73 -5.49
C PHE A 357 -21.94 17.48 -5.87
N PHE A 358 -22.91 17.11 -5.04
CA PHE A 358 -23.84 16.00 -5.32
C PHE A 358 -25.09 16.51 -6.04
N TYR A 359 -24.88 17.03 -7.25
CA TYR A 359 -25.89 17.59 -8.14
C TYR A 359 -25.80 16.94 -9.54
N GLY A 360 -26.73 16.02 -9.85
CA GLY A 360 -26.84 15.40 -11.17
C GLY A 360 -28.12 15.77 -11.91
N THR A 361 -28.07 15.70 -13.24
CA THR A 361 -29.22 15.72 -14.15
C THR A 361 -29.11 14.59 -15.19
N GLY A 362 -30.25 14.10 -15.69
CA GLY A 362 -30.31 13.10 -16.77
C GLY A 362 -30.31 11.65 -16.31
N GLY A 363 -29.86 10.74 -17.18
CA GLY A 363 -29.59 9.33 -16.87
C GLY A 363 -30.81 8.40 -16.76
N GLY A 364 -32.02 8.93 -16.70
CA GLY A 364 -33.24 8.11 -16.63
C GLY A 364 -33.40 7.33 -15.32
N HIS A 365 -32.49 7.51 -14.35
CA HIS A 365 -32.51 6.80 -13.07
C HIS A 365 -33.36 7.47 -11.98
N VAL A 366 -34.14 8.50 -12.33
CA VAL A 366 -35.03 9.25 -11.42
C VAL A 366 -36.04 8.34 -10.71
N GLY A 367 -36.41 7.21 -11.32
CA GLY A 367 -37.34 6.26 -10.73
C GLY A 367 -36.74 5.26 -9.74
N TYR A 368 -35.41 5.18 -9.59
CA TYR A 368 -34.80 4.29 -8.60
C TYR A 368 -34.83 4.95 -7.23
N LYS A 369 -35.20 4.19 -6.19
CA LYS A 369 -35.23 4.72 -4.83
C LYS A 369 -33.84 5.19 -4.40
N TRP A 370 -33.79 6.27 -3.61
CA TRP A 370 -32.57 6.95 -3.14
C TRP A 370 -31.77 7.71 -4.21
N THR A 371 -32.15 7.64 -5.49
CA THR A 371 -31.62 8.54 -6.51
C THR A 371 -32.19 9.94 -6.32
N LEU A 372 -31.32 10.95 -6.26
CA LEU A 372 -31.69 12.36 -6.23
C LEU A 372 -31.19 13.03 -7.50
N MET A 373 -32.11 13.24 -8.44
CA MET A 373 -31.81 13.92 -9.70
C MET A 373 -32.48 15.30 -9.70
N LEU A 374 -31.73 16.32 -10.10
CA LEU A 374 -32.18 17.72 -10.09
C LEU A 374 -32.32 18.26 -11.51
N PRO A 375 -33.28 19.17 -11.75
CA PRO A 375 -33.36 19.89 -13.01
C PRO A 375 -32.09 20.69 -13.31
N GLU A 376 -31.63 20.64 -14.57
CA GLU A 376 -30.42 21.34 -15.02
C GLU A 376 -30.47 22.85 -14.73
N ASP A 377 -31.64 23.47 -14.90
CA ASP A 377 -31.85 24.90 -14.68
C ASP A 377 -31.68 25.35 -13.22
N GLN A 378 -31.73 24.42 -12.26
CA GLN A 378 -31.47 24.69 -10.85
C GLN A 378 -29.99 24.51 -10.48
N ILE A 379 -29.29 23.55 -11.11
CA ILE A 379 -27.92 23.19 -10.73
C ILE A 379 -26.86 23.94 -11.56
N ALA A 380 -27.13 24.19 -12.85
CA ALA A 380 -26.19 24.85 -13.74
C ALA A 380 -25.79 26.26 -13.27
N PRO A 381 -26.71 27.12 -12.77
CA PRO A 381 -26.33 28.43 -12.25
C PRO A 381 -25.40 28.37 -11.03
N LEU A 382 -25.58 27.38 -10.14
CA LEU A 382 -24.72 27.19 -8.96
C LEU A 382 -23.30 26.80 -9.35
N ILE A 383 -23.16 25.87 -10.29
CA ILE A 383 -21.87 25.44 -10.84
C ILE A 383 -21.21 26.62 -11.56
N ALA A 384 -21.94 27.33 -12.42
CA ALA A 384 -21.44 28.49 -13.16
C ALA A 384 -20.88 29.57 -12.22
N ALA A 385 -21.63 29.92 -11.17
CA ALA A 385 -21.19 30.90 -10.16
C ALA A 385 -19.95 30.42 -9.40
N THR A 386 -19.84 29.12 -9.13
CA THR A 386 -18.64 28.53 -8.49
C THR A 386 -17.41 28.68 -9.39
N LEU A 387 -17.54 28.35 -10.68
CA LEU A 387 -16.45 28.51 -11.65
C LEU A 387 -15.99 29.97 -11.77
N ASP A 388 -16.92 30.92 -11.71
CA ASP A 388 -16.59 32.35 -11.72
C ASP A 388 -15.81 32.79 -10.49
N HIS A 389 -16.25 32.37 -9.31
CA HIS A 389 -15.58 32.74 -8.07
C HIS A 389 -14.16 32.15 -8.04
N LEU A 390 -13.97 30.91 -8.47
CA LEU A 390 -12.63 30.31 -8.55
C LEU A 390 -11.69 31.14 -9.46
N ALA A 391 -12.17 31.58 -10.63
CA ALA A 391 -11.38 32.47 -11.48
C ALA A 391 -11.05 33.82 -10.80
N GLN A 392 -12.03 34.42 -10.14
CA GLN A 392 -11.86 35.69 -9.42
C GLN A 392 -10.90 35.59 -8.21
N GLN A 393 -10.83 34.42 -7.57
CA GLN A 393 -9.91 34.14 -6.46
C GLN A 393 -8.47 33.87 -6.93
N GLY A 394 -8.20 33.89 -8.24
CA GLY A 394 -6.83 33.81 -8.78
C GLY A 394 -6.40 32.43 -9.27
N PHE A 395 -7.28 31.42 -9.26
CA PHE A 395 -7.00 30.14 -9.91
C PHE A 395 -6.80 30.33 -11.42
N LYS A 396 -5.83 29.61 -11.99
CA LYS A 396 -5.46 29.68 -13.43
C LYS A 396 -5.93 28.47 -14.21
N VAL A 397 -6.13 27.33 -13.55
CA VAL A 397 -6.74 26.15 -14.14
C VAL A 397 -7.88 25.68 -13.26
N VAL A 398 -9.06 25.48 -13.83
CA VAL A 398 -10.24 24.94 -13.11
C VAL A 398 -10.70 23.67 -13.83
N VAL A 399 -10.69 22.56 -13.11
CA VAL A 399 -11.08 21.24 -13.61
C VAL A 399 -12.44 20.88 -13.03
N LEU A 400 -13.48 20.90 -13.86
CA LEU A 400 -14.81 20.38 -13.52
C LEU A 400 -14.90 18.92 -13.97
N LEU A 401 -14.75 18.00 -13.01
CA LEU A 401 -14.77 16.55 -13.27
C LEU A 401 -16.09 15.97 -12.78
N THR A 402 -16.94 15.47 -13.68
CA THR A 402 -18.17 14.76 -13.32
C THR A 402 -17.96 13.25 -13.30
N GLY A 403 -18.29 12.62 -12.18
CA GLY A 403 -18.35 11.16 -12.03
C GLY A 403 -19.64 10.53 -12.55
N HIS A 404 -20.64 11.37 -12.82
CA HIS A 404 -21.93 11.00 -13.41
C HIS A 404 -21.91 11.38 -14.91
N TYR A 405 -22.13 10.42 -15.80
CA TYR A 405 -21.94 10.60 -17.25
C TYR A 405 -23.09 10.25 -18.21
N PRO A 406 -24.37 10.39 -17.84
CA PRO A 406 -25.41 10.59 -18.84
C PRO A 406 -25.13 11.80 -19.73
N HIS A 407 -25.61 11.75 -20.98
CA HIS A 407 -25.32 12.77 -21.98
C HIS A 407 -25.75 14.17 -21.54
N GLU A 408 -26.86 14.32 -20.82
CA GLU A 408 -27.34 15.60 -20.29
C GLU A 408 -26.32 16.24 -19.33
N GLN A 409 -25.83 15.48 -18.35
CA GLN A 409 -24.82 15.95 -17.39
C GLN A 409 -23.51 16.32 -18.08
N VAL A 410 -23.01 15.46 -18.98
CA VAL A 410 -21.73 15.69 -19.69
C VAL A 410 -21.83 16.93 -20.57
N ASN A 411 -22.93 17.09 -21.31
CA ASN A 411 -23.18 18.28 -22.14
C ASN A 411 -23.25 19.55 -21.28
N MET A 412 -23.92 19.51 -20.13
CA MET A 412 -23.95 20.63 -19.18
C MET A 412 -22.53 21.00 -18.73
N VAL A 413 -21.72 20.01 -18.30
CA VAL A 413 -20.33 20.23 -17.84
C VAL A 413 -19.46 20.86 -18.92
N HIS A 414 -19.51 20.33 -20.16
CA HIS A 414 -18.77 20.90 -21.29
C HIS A 414 -19.21 22.32 -21.61
N ARG A 415 -20.53 22.57 -21.62
CA ARG A 415 -21.11 23.88 -21.90
C ARG A 415 -20.69 24.91 -20.84
N LEU A 416 -20.82 24.58 -19.56
CA LEU A 416 -20.45 25.47 -18.46
C LEU A 416 -18.95 25.79 -18.46
N ALA A 417 -18.08 24.82 -18.74
CA ALA A 417 -16.65 25.07 -18.87
C ALA A 417 -16.34 26.03 -20.04
N LYS A 418 -17.02 25.89 -21.19
CA LYS A 418 -16.86 26.77 -22.35
C LYS A 418 -17.41 28.19 -22.09
N GLU A 419 -18.55 28.31 -21.42
CA GLU A 419 -19.13 29.59 -21.01
C GLU A 419 -18.23 30.31 -20.00
N ALA A 420 -17.65 29.58 -19.03
CA ALA A 420 -16.67 30.14 -18.09
C ALA A 420 -15.38 30.58 -18.81
N GLN A 421 -14.85 29.77 -19.75
CA GLN A 421 -13.70 30.13 -20.57
C GLN A 421 -13.91 31.42 -21.37
N SER A 422 -15.14 31.65 -21.86
CA SER A 422 -15.48 32.85 -22.62
C SER A 422 -15.52 34.11 -21.74
N ARG A 423 -15.87 33.95 -20.46
CA ARG A 423 -15.97 35.04 -19.48
C ARG A 423 -14.63 35.36 -18.82
N HIS A 424 -13.76 34.36 -18.66
CA HIS A 424 -12.43 34.48 -18.06
C HIS A 424 -11.36 33.92 -19.00
N PRO A 425 -10.92 34.69 -20.02
CA PRO A 425 -9.99 34.20 -21.05
C PRO A 425 -8.60 33.84 -20.50
N ASP A 426 -8.21 34.42 -19.35
CA ASP A 426 -6.90 34.18 -18.70
C ASP A 426 -6.90 32.93 -17.79
N VAL A 427 -8.01 32.20 -17.70
CA VAL A 427 -8.16 30.98 -16.90
C VAL A 427 -8.51 29.83 -17.83
N ARG A 428 -7.86 28.69 -17.67
CA ARG A 428 -8.20 27.48 -18.43
C ARG A 428 -9.27 26.68 -17.71
N PHE A 429 -10.42 26.50 -18.34
CA PHE A 429 -11.48 25.61 -17.84
C PHE A 429 -11.46 24.28 -18.59
N ILE A 430 -11.48 23.20 -17.82
CA ILE A 430 -11.45 21.83 -18.30
C ILE A 430 -12.69 21.12 -17.72
N GLY A 431 -13.73 20.95 -18.52
CA GLY A 431 -14.93 20.19 -18.16
C GLY A 431 -14.92 18.83 -18.85
N LEU A 432 -15.05 17.74 -18.10
CA LEU A 432 -15.09 16.38 -18.63
C LEU A 432 -15.66 15.37 -17.62
N THR A 433 -15.82 14.12 -18.07
CA THR A 433 -16.01 12.95 -17.22
C THR A 433 -14.85 11.96 -17.32
N GLU A 434 -14.66 11.09 -16.33
CA GLU A 434 -13.52 10.15 -16.32
C GLU A 434 -13.48 9.17 -17.50
N PRO A 435 -14.60 8.66 -18.08
CA PRO A 435 -14.54 7.83 -19.27
C PRO A 435 -13.87 8.53 -20.45
N GLU A 436 -14.10 9.85 -20.64
CA GLU A 436 -13.47 10.65 -21.70
C GLU A 436 -11.94 10.73 -21.55
N VAL A 437 -11.40 10.48 -20.35
CA VAL A 437 -9.95 10.41 -20.12
C VAL A 437 -9.40 9.03 -20.50
N THR A 438 -10.16 7.97 -20.19
CA THR A 438 -9.76 6.58 -20.51
C THR A 438 -9.99 6.20 -21.96
N THR A 439 -10.89 6.85 -22.69
CA THR A 439 -11.24 6.52 -24.08
C THR A 439 -10.96 7.69 -25.05
N PRO A 440 -9.70 8.13 -25.20
CA PRO A 440 -9.38 9.32 -25.98
C PRO A 440 -9.52 9.11 -27.50
N GLU A 441 -9.48 7.86 -27.99
CA GLU A 441 -9.39 7.53 -29.42
C GLU A 441 -10.46 6.51 -29.87
N PRO A 442 -10.93 6.59 -31.14
CA PRO A 442 -11.81 5.58 -31.73
C PRO A 442 -11.19 4.17 -31.70
N GLY A 443 -11.83 3.24 -30.99
CA GLY A 443 -11.36 1.86 -30.79
C GLY A 443 -10.84 1.56 -29.37
N ASP A 444 -10.61 2.60 -28.57
CA ASP A 444 -10.19 2.49 -27.17
C ASP A 444 -11.43 2.38 -26.26
N ALA A 445 -12.09 1.23 -26.28
CA ALA A 445 -13.39 1.03 -25.63
C ALA A 445 -13.25 0.49 -24.20
N TYR A 446 -12.75 1.32 -23.27
CA TYR A 446 -13.07 1.07 -21.86
C TYR A 446 -14.55 1.32 -21.59
N GLY A 447 -15.14 2.31 -22.27
CA GLY A 447 -16.56 2.66 -22.32
C GLY A 447 -17.21 2.67 -20.94
N GLY A 448 -17.37 3.85 -20.33
CA GLY A 448 -18.03 3.98 -19.04
C GLY A 448 -19.32 3.15 -18.97
N ASP A 449 -19.60 2.56 -17.81
CA ASP A 449 -20.75 1.67 -17.61
C ASP A 449 -21.64 2.19 -16.47
N HIS A 450 -22.53 1.39 -15.88
CA HIS A 450 -23.28 1.83 -14.70
C HIS A 450 -23.27 0.73 -13.67
N ALA A 451 -22.59 0.98 -12.55
CA ALA A 451 -22.36 0.04 -11.46
C ALA A 451 -21.76 -1.31 -11.90
N ALA A 452 -21.16 -1.37 -13.08
CA ALA A 452 -20.71 -2.60 -13.71
C ALA A 452 -19.18 -2.71 -13.60
N LYS A 453 -18.55 -3.46 -14.50
CA LYS A 453 -17.10 -3.72 -14.53
C LYS A 453 -16.26 -2.47 -14.27
N TYR A 454 -16.45 -1.39 -15.03
CA TYR A 454 -15.60 -0.20 -15.04
C TYR A 454 -15.69 0.56 -13.72
N GLU A 455 -16.90 0.95 -13.31
CA GLU A 455 -17.07 1.72 -12.07
C GLU A 455 -16.74 0.91 -10.83
N THR A 456 -17.13 -0.37 -10.79
CA THR A 456 -16.80 -1.25 -9.66
C THR A 456 -15.30 -1.45 -9.56
N SER A 457 -14.59 -1.59 -10.69
CA SER A 457 -13.12 -1.65 -10.70
C SER A 457 -12.51 -0.37 -10.16
N ILE A 458 -12.95 0.80 -10.62
CA ILE A 458 -12.45 2.09 -10.10
C ILE A 458 -12.73 2.19 -8.60
N ALA A 459 -13.92 1.82 -8.12
CA ALA A 459 -14.26 1.80 -6.71
C ALA A 459 -13.32 0.91 -5.90
N LEU A 460 -13.05 -0.33 -6.35
CA LEU A 460 -12.09 -1.24 -5.72
C LEU A 460 -10.67 -0.65 -5.63
N ALA A 461 -10.26 0.16 -6.60
CA ALA A 461 -8.95 0.80 -6.61
C ALA A 461 -8.88 2.09 -5.79
N LEU A 462 -10.01 2.79 -5.61
CA LEU A 462 -10.10 3.98 -4.79
C LEU A 462 -10.24 3.64 -3.30
N GLU A 463 -11.19 2.77 -2.97
CA GLU A 463 -11.47 2.29 -1.61
C GLU A 463 -12.22 0.94 -1.67
N PRO A 464 -11.52 -0.19 -1.50
CA PRO A 464 -12.12 -1.53 -1.52
C PRO A 464 -13.32 -1.69 -0.58
N ALA A 465 -13.33 -0.99 0.56
CA ALA A 465 -14.42 -1.09 1.55
C ALA A 465 -15.77 -0.56 1.02
N TRP A 466 -15.78 0.20 -0.08
CA TRP A 466 -17.03 0.62 -0.73
C TRP A 466 -17.75 -0.52 -1.45
N VAL A 467 -17.04 -1.60 -1.78
CA VAL A 467 -17.52 -2.63 -2.70
C VAL A 467 -17.90 -3.91 -1.96
N GLN A 468 -19.16 -4.31 -2.08
CA GLN A 468 -19.72 -5.51 -1.44
C GLN A 468 -20.41 -6.41 -2.47
N LEU A 469 -19.62 -7.08 -3.32
CA LEU A 469 -20.14 -7.89 -4.44
C LEU A 469 -21.13 -8.99 -4.01
N ASP A 470 -20.99 -9.51 -2.80
CA ASP A 470 -21.87 -10.55 -2.24
C ASP A 470 -23.32 -10.06 -2.01
N LEU A 471 -23.57 -8.75 -2.06
CA LEU A 471 -24.92 -8.18 -1.95
C LEU A 471 -25.73 -8.27 -3.25
N LEU A 472 -25.11 -8.66 -4.37
CA LEU A 472 -25.76 -8.87 -5.66
C LEU A 472 -26.50 -10.21 -5.72
N THR A 473 -27.58 -10.28 -4.96
CA THR A 473 -28.46 -11.46 -4.80
C THR A 473 -29.83 -11.24 -5.45
N PRO A 474 -30.47 -12.31 -5.99
CA PRO A 474 -31.82 -12.23 -6.53
C PRO A 474 -32.89 -12.11 -5.43
N GLY A 475 -34.12 -11.79 -5.83
CA GLY A 475 -35.32 -11.91 -4.97
C GLY A 475 -35.57 -10.73 -4.03
N ARG A 476 -35.09 -9.54 -4.36
CA ARG A 476 -35.41 -8.31 -3.63
C ARG A 476 -36.84 -7.89 -3.90
N ASP A 477 -37.45 -7.26 -2.90
CA ASP A 477 -38.83 -6.78 -2.96
C ASP A 477 -38.93 -5.51 -3.84
N PRO A 478 -39.73 -5.52 -4.92
CA PRO A 478 -39.97 -4.37 -5.79
C PRO A 478 -40.35 -3.08 -5.06
N GLU A 479 -41.12 -3.18 -3.97
CA GLU A 479 -41.57 -2.02 -3.17
C GLU A 479 -40.42 -1.35 -2.41
N GLN A 480 -39.31 -2.06 -2.22
CA GLN A 480 -38.13 -1.52 -1.56
C GLN A 480 -37.26 -0.68 -2.49
N VAL A 481 -37.45 -0.75 -3.82
CA VAL A 481 -36.45 -0.27 -4.79
C VAL A 481 -36.98 0.61 -5.91
N THR A 482 -38.29 0.54 -6.22
CA THR A 482 -38.91 1.35 -7.28
C THR A 482 -39.84 2.43 -6.72
N LEU A 483 -39.86 3.59 -7.35
CA LEU A 483 -40.93 4.58 -7.18
C LEU A 483 -42.11 4.24 -8.11
N PRO A 484 -43.35 4.72 -7.84
CA PRO A 484 -44.53 4.40 -8.65
C PRO A 484 -44.39 4.72 -10.15
N ASP A 485 -43.61 5.75 -10.48
CA ASP A 485 -43.48 6.30 -11.84
C ASP A 485 -42.16 5.88 -12.55
N THR A 486 -41.43 4.87 -12.04
CA THR A 486 -40.21 4.37 -12.70
C THR A 486 -40.54 3.84 -14.11
N PRO A 487 -39.89 4.34 -15.19
CA PRO A 487 -40.11 3.81 -16.53
C PRO A 487 -39.77 2.32 -16.59
N ARG A 488 -40.79 1.47 -16.74
CA ARG A 488 -40.63 0.03 -16.92
C ARG A 488 -40.47 -0.26 -18.41
N LYS A 489 -39.24 -0.25 -18.92
CA LYS A 489 -38.95 -0.84 -20.23
C LYS A 489 -38.01 -2.03 -20.12
N ASP A 490 -38.32 -2.96 -21.02
CA ASP A 490 -37.86 -4.26 -21.50
C ASP A 490 -36.41 -4.77 -21.23
N ALA A 491 -35.66 -4.20 -20.29
CA ALA A 491 -34.35 -4.71 -19.87
C ALA A 491 -34.42 -5.47 -18.51
N SER A 492 -33.74 -6.62 -18.42
CA SER A 492 -33.61 -7.40 -17.17
C SER A 492 -32.99 -6.61 -16.00
N THR A 493 -32.31 -5.51 -16.29
CA THR A 493 -31.70 -4.60 -15.30
C THR A 493 -32.72 -3.69 -14.61
N HIS A 494 -33.98 -3.69 -15.07
CA HIS A 494 -35.10 -2.97 -14.44
C HIS A 494 -36.00 -3.90 -13.62
N ASP A 495 -35.74 -5.22 -13.67
CA ASP A 495 -36.43 -6.18 -12.80
C ASP A 495 -35.80 -6.14 -11.40
N PRO A 496 -36.52 -5.63 -10.38
CA PRO A 496 -36.00 -5.55 -9.01
C PRO A 496 -35.68 -6.92 -8.40
N ALA A 497 -36.23 -8.02 -8.93
CA ALA A 497 -35.90 -9.36 -8.49
C ALA A 497 -34.57 -9.88 -9.08
N HIS A 498 -34.00 -9.20 -10.08
CA HIS A 498 -32.77 -9.60 -10.75
C HIS A 498 -31.53 -9.18 -9.94
N PRO A 499 -30.48 -10.03 -9.82
CA PRO A 499 -29.28 -9.71 -9.04
C PRO A 499 -28.46 -8.54 -9.61
N LEU A 500 -28.69 -8.18 -10.88
CA LEU A 500 -28.06 -7.04 -11.57
C LEU A 500 -29.03 -5.87 -11.77
N TYR A 501 -30.02 -5.72 -10.89
CA TYR A 501 -30.93 -4.57 -10.91
C TYR A 501 -30.15 -3.25 -10.79
N ALA A 502 -30.50 -2.27 -11.64
CA ALA A 502 -29.84 -0.98 -11.76
C ALA A 502 -28.33 -1.07 -12.07
N ILE A 503 -27.92 -2.08 -12.85
CA ILE A 503 -26.54 -2.24 -13.34
C ILE A 503 -26.57 -2.32 -14.87
N HIS A 504 -25.81 -1.47 -15.56
CA HIS A 504 -25.71 -1.46 -17.02
C HIS A 504 -24.28 -1.69 -17.46
N GLY A 505 -23.98 -2.89 -17.97
CA GLY A 505 -22.64 -3.24 -18.43
C GLY A 505 -22.34 -4.71 -18.18
N GLN A 506 -21.05 -5.03 -18.10
CA GLN A 506 -20.63 -6.40 -17.82
C GLN A 506 -20.75 -6.70 -16.32
N ASP A 507 -21.21 -7.91 -15.97
CA ASP A 507 -21.40 -8.35 -14.58
C ASP A 507 -20.13 -8.12 -13.74
N PRO A 508 -20.18 -7.24 -12.73
CA PRO A 508 -19.00 -6.86 -11.96
C PRO A 508 -18.44 -8.03 -11.14
N ARG A 509 -19.27 -9.02 -10.77
CA ARG A 509 -18.82 -10.21 -10.02
C ARG A 509 -17.81 -11.05 -10.81
N GLN A 510 -17.87 -10.97 -12.14
CA GLN A 510 -17.03 -11.76 -13.04
C GLN A 510 -15.91 -10.95 -13.68
N LYS A 511 -16.11 -9.64 -13.83
CA LYS A 511 -15.27 -8.80 -14.69
C LYS A 511 -14.60 -7.65 -13.95
N ALA A 512 -15.17 -7.16 -12.85
CA ALA A 512 -14.50 -6.13 -12.06
C ALA A 512 -13.35 -6.75 -11.26
N SER A 513 -12.24 -6.05 -11.21
CA SER A 513 -11.10 -6.40 -10.36
C SER A 513 -10.39 -5.14 -9.88
N LYS A 514 -9.66 -5.27 -8.77
CA LYS A 514 -8.85 -4.18 -8.22
C LYS A 514 -7.73 -3.80 -9.18
N GLU A 515 -7.10 -4.79 -9.83
CA GLU A 515 -6.00 -4.60 -10.77
C GLU A 515 -6.45 -3.79 -12.00
N LEU A 516 -7.63 -4.11 -12.55
CA LEU A 516 -8.22 -3.32 -13.63
C LEU A 516 -8.50 -1.89 -13.16
N GLY A 517 -9.06 -1.74 -11.96
CA GLY A 517 -9.31 -0.44 -11.35
C GLY A 517 -8.05 0.41 -11.18
N GLU A 518 -6.97 -0.20 -10.70
CA GLU A 518 -5.70 0.48 -10.50
C GLU A 518 -5.12 0.94 -11.84
N LYS A 519 -5.22 0.11 -12.88
CA LYS A 519 -4.83 0.49 -14.25
C LYS A 519 -5.65 1.70 -14.75
N LEU A 520 -6.97 1.64 -14.61
CA LEU A 520 -7.88 2.71 -15.05
C LEU A 520 -7.61 4.01 -14.29
N VAL A 521 -7.53 3.96 -12.96
CA VAL A 521 -7.26 5.14 -12.14
C VAL A 521 -5.89 5.73 -12.47
N GLN A 522 -4.85 4.90 -12.65
CA GLN A 522 -3.53 5.37 -13.04
C GLN A 522 -3.55 6.08 -14.40
N GLU A 523 -4.27 5.51 -15.38
CA GLU A 523 -4.42 6.08 -16.72
C GLU A 523 -5.18 7.42 -16.69
N ILE A 524 -6.30 7.48 -15.95
CA ILE A 524 -7.08 8.71 -15.72
C ILE A 524 -6.21 9.79 -15.09
N VAL A 525 -5.57 9.45 -13.96
CA VAL A 525 -4.76 10.39 -13.19
C VAL A 525 -3.60 10.92 -14.03
N SER A 526 -2.94 10.06 -14.80
CA SER A 526 -1.82 10.46 -15.65
C SER A 526 -2.23 11.41 -16.77
N ARG A 527 -3.22 11.03 -17.56
CA ARG A 527 -3.69 11.84 -18.69
C ARG A 527 -4.30 13.16 -18.24
N LEU A 528 -5.05 13.14 -17.13
CA LEU A 528 -5.61 14.37 -16.58
C LEU A 528 -4.53 15.27 -15.96
N ALA A 529 -3.54 14.71 -15.25
CA ALA A 529 -2.41 15.47 -14.74
C ALA A 529 -1.58 16.13 -15.86
N GLU A 530 -1.35 15.42 -16.97
CA GLU A 530 -0.70 15.97 -18.16
C GLU A 530 -1.51 17.11 -18.77
N LYS A 531 -2.83 16.91 -18.94
CA LYS A 531 -3.73 17.94 -19.47
C LYS A 531 -3.72 19.20 -18.59
N VAL A 532 -3.78 19.03 -17.27
CA VAL A 532 -3.75 20.13 -16.29
C VAL A 532 -2.39 20.84 -16.28
N THR A 533 -1.29 20.09 -16.32
CA THR A 533 0.07 20.67 -16.35
C THR A 533 0.31 21.47 -17.62
N ARG A 534 -0.14 20.96 -18.78
CA ARG A 534 -0.08 21.69 -20.04
C ARG A 534 -0.91 22.96 -19.99
N ALA A 535 -2.16 22.87 -19.51
CA ALA A 535 -3.02 24.03 -19.33
C ALA A 535 -2.38 25.11 -18.43
N LEU A 536 -1.75 24.71 -17.34
CA LEU A 536 -1.05 25.62 -16.45
C LEU A 536 0.14 26.31 -17.14
N GLY A 537 0.90 25.57 -17.95
CA GLY A 537 1.99 26.13 -18.76
C GLY A 537 1.51 27.14 -19.79
N GLU A 538 0.40 26.88 -20.47
CA GLU A 538 -0.22 27.80 -21.44
C GLU A 538 -0.68 29.12 -20.78
N THR A 539 -1.15 29.07 -19.52
CA THR A 539 -1.52 30.29 -18.77
C THR A 539 -0.34 31.12 -18.26
N ALA A 540 0.88 30.54 -18.25
CA ALA A 540 2.09 31.22 -17.78
C ALA A 540 2.83 31.95 -18.90
N GLU A 541 2.57 31.65 -20.17
CA GLU A 541 3.15 32.38 -21.31
C GLU A 541 2.39 33.71 -21.54
N PRO A 542 3.09 34.86 -21.64
CA PRO A 542 2.45 36.11 -21.99
C PRO A 542 1.84 36.01 -23.40
N PRO A 543 0.69 36.67 -23.66
CA PRO A 543 0.04 36.60 -24.96
C PRO A 543 1.02 37.00 -26.05
N LYS A 544 1.20 36.13 -27.06
CA LYS A 544 1.99 36.44 -28.25
C LYS A 544 1.40 37.71 -28.86
N THR A 545 2.10 38.83 -28.71
CA THR A 545 1.77 40.06 -29.41
C THR A 545 1.85 39.77 -30.89
N ASN A 546 0.71 39.62 -31.55
CA ASN A 546 0.67 39.70 -33.00
C ASN A 546 1.18 41.09 -33.36
N ALA A 547 2.42 41.15 -33.83
CA ALA A 547 2.92 42.29 -34.55
C ALA A 547 2.10 42.41 -35.83
N SER A 548 1.00 43.15 -35.78
CA SER A 548 0.43 43.78 -36.96
C SER A 548 1.47 44.81 -37.45
N GLY A 549 2.33 44.35 -38.36
CA GLY A 549 3.31 45.17 -39.06
C GLY A 549 3.02 45.13 -40.55
N SER A 550 2.61 46.28 -41.07
CA SER A 550 2.34 46.73 -42.46
C SER A 550 1.13 46.15 -43.19
#